data_AF-A0A1U7M0D0-F1
#
_entry.id   AF-A0A1U7M0D0-F1
#
_cell.length_a   1.000
_cell.length_b   1.000
_cell.length_c   1.000
_cell.angle_alpha   90.00
_cell.angle_beta   90.00
_cell.angle_gamma   90.00
#
_symmetry.space_group_name_H-M   'P 1'
#
loop_
_entity.id
_entity.type
_entity.pdbx_description
1 polymer ?
#
loop_
_entity_poly.entity_id
_entity_poly.type
_entity_poly.pdbx_seq_one_letter_code
_entity_poly.pdbx_strand_id
1 'polypeptide(L)'
;MENNLLLYDIITKEYIHNLIYGDLSRAKLFKSTFKEYDFDLNTNYIITVMYDDFWKICRNRDNQYRYNIKKKLLDYTREILLDFKTISTTLTGTDKIIIFLDCQERDEDKAYELSEVVAEKIINGLKKYISHTVSIGISSYCKSNKDIARGYEESFSSLENIFGEGRGKILRPRAKNLSINKNYKSKIDKRIYGLLIKIGFQDKEGSYELIDMMLDEMIIRNMTEEYIKSNVIRLIVEVINYFNREHSKSNLSVITIKGIETIVDANNISDINSTLKKVVNLICSNLEREDEHELAINNAKAYVKKYYMDDINLDQIAMVVGYSKSHFSRMFKEHIGINFSKYLIKTRINNAEKLIINSDKPIYEISIDVGFNDYSYFSKVFKENYELSPKEYRNKFKTSSYSVSK
;
A
#
# COMPACT_ATOMS: atom_id res chain seq x y z
N MET A 1 40.76 -28.80 5.82
CA MET A 1 39.30 -28.59 5.98
C MET A 1 38.86 -27.24 5.41
N GLU A 2 39.58 -26.13 5.68
CA GLU A 2 39.23 -24.80 5.13
C GLU A 2 39.24 -24.69 3.60
N ASN A 3 40.22 -25.30 2.90
CA ASN A 3 40.26 -25.29 1.43
C ASN A 3 39.07 -26.02 0.78
N ASN A 4 38.52 -27.06 1.42
CA ASN A 4 37.32 -27.74 0.92
C ASN A 4 36.05 -26.91 1.16
N LEU A 5 36.00 -26.13 2.24
CA LEU A 5 34.85 -25.26 2.54
C LEU A 5 34.79 -24.04 1.62
N LEU A 6 35.94 -23.42 1.32
CA LEU A 6 35.99 -22.29 0.38
C LEU A 6 35.58 -22.72 -1.03
N LEU A 7 36.06 -23.87 -1.48
CA LEU A 7 35.70 -24.42 -2.79
C LEU A 7 34.21 -24.80 -2.84
N TYR A 8 33.70 -25.43 -1.79
CA TYR A 8 32.26 -25.71 -1.61
C TYR A 8 31.42 -24.43 -1.72
N ASP A 9 31.83 -23.34 -1.05
CA ASP A 9 31.12 -22.07 -1.07
C ASP A 9 31.08 -21.45 -2.47
N ILE A 10 32.22 -21.46 -3.17
CA ILE A 10 32.33 -20.93 -4.54
C ILE A 10 31.43 -21.73 -5.48
N ILE A 11 31.53 -23.06 -5.46
CA ILE A 11 30.76 -23.93 -6.34
C ILE A 11 29.26 -23.81 -6.04
N THR A 12 28.86 -23.85 -4.77
CA THR A 12 27.45 -23.72 -4.37
C THR A 12 26.86 -22.40 -4.82
N LYS A 13 27.63 -21.31 -4.66
CA LYS A 13 27.22 -19.97 -5.08
C LYS A 13 27.05 -19.87 -6.59
N GLU A 14 28.03 -20.34 -7.36
CA GLU A 14 27.95 -20.35 -8.83
C GLU A 14 26.81 -21.23 -9.33
N TYR A 15 26.60 -22.40 -8.75
CA TYR A 15 25.52 -23.29 -9.15
C TYR A 15 24.13 -22.67 -8.89
N ILE A 16 23.89 -22.17 -7.68
CA ILE A 16 22.63 -21.50 -7.32
C ILE A 16 22.43 -20.27 -8.22
N HIS A 17 23.47 -19.46 -8.46
CA HIS A 17 23.40 -18.30 -9.35
C HIS A 17 22.97 -18.70 -10.77
N ASN A 18 23.63 -19.70 -11.37
CA ASN A 18 23.33 -20.13 -12.73
C ASN A 18 21.93 -20.75 -12.86
N LEU A 19 21.44 -21.45 -11.82
CA LEU A 19 20.08 -21.99 -11.82
C LEU A 19 18.99 -20.91 -11.67
N ILE A 20 19.23 -19.90 -10.82
CA ILE A 20 18.28 -18.79 -10.63
C ILE A 20 18.21 -17.92 -11.89
N TYR A 21 19.35 -17.59 -12.49
CA TYR A 21 19.42 -16.67 -13.63
C TYR A 21 19.39 -17.36 -15.01
N GLY A 22 19.13 -18.68 -15.04
CA GLY A 22 18.76 -19.41 -16.25
C GLY A 22 19.91 -19.89 -17.14
N ASP A 23 21.17 -19.80 -16.73
CA ASP A 23 22.29 -20.40 -17.46
C ASP A 23 22.45 -21.90 -17.10
N LEU A 24 21.47 -22.69 -17.53
CA LEU A 24 21.41 -24.13 -17.29
C LEU A 24 22.60 -24.86 -17.92
N SER A 25 23.20 -24.31 -18.99
CA SER A 25 24.42 -24.82 -19.61
C SER A 25 25.62 -24.76 -18.66
N ARG A 26 25.84 -23.60 -18.03
CA ARG A 26 26.92 -23.44 -17.04
C ARG A 26 26.66 -24.25 -15.78
N ALA A 27 25.41 -24.33 -15.32
CA ALA A 27 25.05 -25.16 -14.17
C ALA A 27 25.42 -26.65 -14.38
N LYS A 28 25.32 -27.16 -15.62
CA LYS A 28 25.73 -28.53 -15.97
C LYS A 28 27.23 -28.76 -15.89
N LEU A 29 28.06 -27.73 -16.10
CA LEU A 29 29.53 -27.86 -16.02
C LEU A 29 30.00 -28.23 -14.61
N PHE A 30 29.23 -27.86 -13.59
CA PHE A 30 29.54 -28.18 -12.21
C PHE A 30 29.10 -29.61 -11.81
N LYS A 31 28.28 -30.31 -12.61
CA LYS A 31 27.76 -31.65 -12.27
C LYS A 31 28.85 -32.71 -12.05
N SER A 32 29.96 -32.65 -12.79
CA SER A 32 31.07 -33.59 -12.62
C SER A 32 31.80 -33.34 -11.31
N THR A 33 32.05 -32.08 -10.96
CA THR A 33 32.64 -31.69 -9.67
C THR A 33 31.71 -32.06 -8.52
N PHE A 34 30.39 -31.94 -8.71
CA PHE A 34 29.41 -32.31 -7.71
C PHE A 34 29.37 -33.79 -7.37
N LYS A 35 29.62 -34.69 -8.33
CA LYS A 35 29.72 -36.14 -8.04
C LYS A 35 30.85 -36.49 -7.07
N GLU A 36 31.94 -35.72 -7.06
CA GLU A 36 33.06 -35.92 -6.12
C GLU A 36 32.73 -35.47 -4.68
N TYR A 37 31.69 -34.64 -4.51
CA TYR A 37 31.22 -34.11 -3.22
C TYR A 37 29.83 -34.64 -2.82
N ASP A 38 29.30 -35.67 -3.48
CA ASP A 38 27.95 -36.23 -3.25
C ASP A 38 26.80 -35.21 -3.43
N PHE A 39 26.97 -34.28 -4.38
CA PHE A 39 26.01 -33.21 -4.69
C PHE A 39 25.05 -33.60 -5.82
N ASP A 40 24.18 -34.59 -5.59
CA ASP A 40 23.03 -34.83 -6.48
C ASP A 40 21.76 -34.32 -5.81
N LEU A 41 21.36 -33.07 -6.12
CA LEU A 41 20.23 -32.41 -5.47
C LEU A 41 19.06 -32.21 -6.45
N ASN A 42 17.91 -32.81 -6.14
CA ASN A 42 16.64 -32.55 -6.82
C ASN A 42 15.89 -31.45 -6.08
N THR A 43 16.06 -30.19 -6.50
CA THR A 43 15.47 -29.05 -5.80
C THR A 43 13.95 -29.03 -5.95
N ASN A 44 13.22 -29.16 -4.84
CA ASN A 44 11.76 -29.11 -4.81
C ASN A 44 11.23 -27.81 -4.19
N TYR A 45 11.96 -27.18 -3.26
CA TYR A 45 11.59 -25.88 -2.69
C TYR A 45 12.80 -24.95 -2.60
N ILE A 46 12.52 -23.66 -2.78
CA ILE A 46 13.46 -22.57 -2.50
C ILE A 46 13.02 -21.91 -1.20
N ILE A 47 13.92 -21.87 -0.23
CA ILE A 47 13.69 -21.21 1.05
C ILE A 47 14.64 -20.01 1.14
N THR A 48 14.08 -18.84 1.38
CA THR A 48 14.84 -17.60 1.58
C THR A 48 14.75 -17.18 3.04
N VAL A 49 15.90 -16.94 3.68
CA VAL A 49 15.99 -16.46 5.07
C VAL A 49 16.57 -15.05 5.07
N MET A 50 15.90 -14.12 5.75
CA MET A 50 16.30 -12.71 5.79
C MET A 50 16.10 -12.12 7.18
N TYR A 51 17.02 -11.25 7.60
CA TYR A 51 16.81 -10.40 8.78
C TYR A 51 15.66 -9.44 8.53
N ASP A 52 14.71 -9.41 9.46
CA ASP A 52 13.49 -8.61 9.33
C ASP A 52 13.73 -7.11 9.18
N ASP A 53 14.78 -6.60 9.84
CA ASP A 53 15.14 -5.18 9.85
C ASP A 53 16.59 -4.98 9.38
N PHE A 54 17.05 -5.76 8.40
CA PHE A 54 18.46 -5.79 7.97
C PHE A 54 19.10 -4.41 7.79
N TRP A 55 18.43 -3.51 7.07
CA TRP A 55 18.92 -2.16 6.79
C TRP A 55 18.98 -1.27 8.05
N LYS A 56 18.07 -1.46 9.01
CA LYS A 56 18.09 -0.76 10.30
C LYS A 56 19.22 -1.28 11.18
N ILE A 57 19.42 -2.60 11.22
CA ILE A 57 20.53 -3.25 11.96
C ILE A 57 21.88 -2.77 11.41
N CYS A 58 21.96 -2.57 10.10
CA CYS A 58 23.17 -2.13 9.41
C CYS A 58 23.30 -0.60 9.27
N ARG A 59 22.38 0.18 9.85
CA ARG A 59 22.41 1.64 9.80
C ARG A 59 23.71 2.13 10.45
N ASN A 60 24.44 3.00 9.75
CA ASN A 60 25.76 3.51 10.17
C ASN A 60 26.84 2.43 10.38
N ARG A 61 26.66 1.23 9.79
CA ARG A 61 27.67 0.16 9.79
C ARG A 61 28.33 0.03 8.42
N ASP A 62 29.61 -0.34 8.43
CA ASP A 62 30.42 -0.59 7.24
C ASP A 62 30.03 -1.90 6.52
N ASN A 63 30.63 -2.11 5.34
CA ASN A 63 30.37 -3.30 4.54
C ASN A 63 30.91 -4.58 5.18
N GLN A 64 31.96 -4.47 6.01
CA GLN A 64 32.55 -5.61 6.68
C GLN A 64 31.60 -6.18 7.75
N TYR A 65 30.96 -5.32 8.55
CA TYR A 65 29.91 -5.70 9.48
C TYR A 65 28.74 -6.40 8.77
N ARG A 66 28.27 -5.81 7.65
CA ARG A 66 27.19 -6.38 6.83
C ARG A 66 27.54 -7.76 6.27
N TYR A 67 28.79 -7.95 5.86
CA TYR A 67 29.27 -9.25 5.41
C TYR A 67 29.30 -10.26 6.56
N ASN A 68 29.88 -9.87 7.70
CA ASN A 68 30.04 -10.76 8.85
C ASN A 68 28.71 -11.23 9.46
N ILE A 69 27.71 -10.34 9.57
CA ILE A 69 26.40 -10.72 10.12
C ILE A 69 25.66 -11.71 9.21
N LYS A 70 25.81 -11.56 7.88
CA LYS A 70 25.26 -12.50 6.90
C LYS A 70 26.00 -13.84 6.90
N LYS A 71 27.33 -13.80 6.99
CA LYS A 71 28.15 -15.00 7.08
C LYS A 71 27.79 -15.83 8.31
N LYS A 72 27.69 -15.20 9.49
CA LYS A 72 27.23 -15.86 10.72
C LYS A 72 25.84 -16.47 10.57
N LEU A 73 24.90 -15.73 9.97
CA LEU A 73 23.56 -16.24 9.72
C LEU A 73 23.60 -17.49 8.81
N LEU A 74 24.42 -17.48 7.76
CA LEU A 74 24.61 -18.62 6.87
C LEU A 74 25.20 -19.82 7.61
N ASP A 75 26.24 -19.60 8.41
CA ASP A 75 26.92 -20.65 9.16
C ASP A 75 25.96 -21.33 10.15
N TYR A 76 25.21 -20.55 10.95
CA TYR A 76 24.19 -21.11 11.86
C TYR A 76 23.07 -21.83 11.11
N THR A 77 22.64 -21.28 9.97
CA THR A 77 21.62 -21.92 9.13
C THR A 77 22.10 -23.29 8.63
N ARG A 78 23.37 -23.40 8.21
CA ARG A 78 23.95 -24.68 7.78
C ARG A 78 24.07 -25.69 8.91
N GLU A 79 24.47 -25.25 10.10
CA GLU A 79 24.54 -26.10 11.28
C GLU A 79 23.17 -26.70 11.63
N ILE A 80 22.11 -25.87 11.55
CA ILE A 80 20.72 -26.32 11.78
C ILE A 80 20.25 -27.30 10.70
N LEU A 81 20.80 -27.21 9.49
CA LEU A 81 20.36 -27.96 8.32
C LEU A 81 21.13 -29.27 8.06
N LEU A 82 22.06 -29.66 8.94
CA LEU A 82 22.89 -30.86 8.76
C LEU A 82 22.09 -32.16 8.52
N ASP A 83 20.89 -32.27 9.10
CA ASP A 83 20.03 -33.46 8.96
C ASP A 83 19.19 -33.45 7.67
N PHE A 84 19.28 -32.41 6.85
CA PHE A 84 18.46 -32.23 5.66
C PHE A 84 19.31 -32.15 4.41
N LYS A 85 18.81 -32.75 3.33
CA LYS A 85 19.43 -32.68 2.02
C LYS A 85 19.21 -31.29 1.42
N THR A 86 20.12 -30.37 1.73
CA THR A 86 20.02 -28.96 1.35
C THR A 86 21.36 -28.42 0.87
N ILE A 87 21.30 -27.36 0.06
CA ILE A 87 22.45 -26.49 -0.18
C ILE A 87 22.03 -25.05 0.14
N SER A 88 22.95 -24.26 0.68
CA SER A 88 22.65 -22.89 1.07
C SER A 88 23.80 -21.95 0.75
N THR A 89 23.47 -20.73 0.35
CA THR A 89 24.45 -19.69 0.02
C THR A 89 23.89 -18.28 0.20
N THR A 90 24.76 -17.29 0.03
CA THR A 90 24.38 -15.88 -0.15
C THR A 90 24.88 -15.40 -1.51
N LEU A 91 24.03 -14.72 -2.28
CA LEU A 91 24.46 -14.10 -3.54
C LEU A 91 25.10 -12.74 -3.28
N THR A 92 26.09 -12.38 -4.10
CA THR A 92 26.73 -11.06 -4.02
C THR A 92 25.67 -9.97 -4.17
N GLY A 93 25.72 -8.94 -3.32
CA GLY A 93 24.75 -7.83 -3.35
C GLY A 93 23.39 -8.14 -2.73
N THR A 94 23.13 -9.37 -2.30
CA THR A 94 21.89 -9.72 -1.60
C THR A 94 22.07 -9.75 -0.08
N ASP A 95 20.98 -9.49 0.65
CA ASP A 95 20.87 -9.48 2.11
C ASP A 95 20.22 -10.76 2.68
N LYS A 96 20.13 -11.80 1.84
CA LYS A 96 19.39 -13.03 2.13
C LYS A 96 20.23 -14.28 1.95
N ILE A 97 19.85 -15.32 2.68
CA ILE A 97 20.33 -16.68 2.48
C ILE A 97 19.32 -17.40 1.62
N ILE A 98 19.83 -18.10 0.61
CA ILE A 98 19.03 -18.91 -0.30
C ILE A 98 19.36 -20.37 0.00
N ILE A 99 18.33 -21.18 0.19
CA ILE A 99 18.43 -22.59 0.49
C ILE A 99 17.64 -23.35 -0.57
N PHE A 100 18.27 -24.33 -1.21
CA PHE A 100 17.58 -25.29 -2.06
C PHE A 100 17.35 -26.55 -1.24
N LEU A 101 16.10 -26.99 -1.17
CA LEU A 101 15.68 -28.16 -0.43
C LEU A 101 15.34 -29.29 -1.39
N ASP A 102 15.99 -30.44 -1.19
CA ASP A 102 15.62 -31.72 -1.82
C ASP A 102 14.65 -32.46 -0.91
N CYS A 103 13.47 -32.77 -1.44
CA CYS A 103 12.46 -33.52 -0.70
C CYS A 103 12.58 -35.03 -0.89
N GLN A 104 13.64 -35.51 -1.54
CA GLN A 104 14.01 -36.93 -1.66
C GLN A 104 12.87 -37.78 -2.24
N GLU A 105 12.29 -37.32 -3.35
CA GLU A 105 11.21 -38.00 -4.09
C GLU A 105 9.92 -38.24 -3.28
N ARG A 106 9.73 -37.50 -2.18
CA ARG A 106 8.45 -37.47 -1.46
C ARG A 106 7.32 -36.98 -2.37
N ASP A 107 6.11 -37.48 -2.10
CA ASP A 107 4.88 -36.90 -2.66
C ASP A 107 4.72 -35.42 -2.28
N GLU A 108 3.90 -34.69 -3.03
CA GLU A 108 3.78 -33.23 -2.90
C GLU A 108 3.31 -32.79 -1.50
N ASP A 109 2.42 -33.56 -0.87
CA ASP A 109 1.93 -33.28 0.49
C ASP A 109 3.05 -33.45 1.54
N LYS A 110 3.79 -34.57 1.51
CA LYS A 110 4.93 -34.78 2.42
C LYS A 110 6.10 -33.85 2.13
N ALA A 111 6.29 -33.44 0.88
CA ALA A 111 7.29 -32.45 0.50
C ALA A 111 6.91 -31.07 1.06
N TYR A 112 5.62 -30.72 1.01
CA TYR A 112 5.10 -29.51 1.63
C TYR A 112 5.34 -29.51 3.14
N GLU A 113 4.96 -30.59 3.84
CA GLU A 113 5.20 -30.74 5.28
C GLU A 113 6.69 -30.64 5.63
N LEU A 114 7.56 -31.29 4.84
CA LEU A 114 9.01 -31.20 5.05
C LEU A 114 9.51 -29.76 4.95
N SER A 115 9.05 -29.00 3.95
CA SER A 115 9.47 -27.62 3.78
C SER A 115 9.05 -26.71 4.95
N GLU A 116 7.89 -26.98 5.56
CA GLU A 116 7.46 -26.31 6.80
C GLU A 116 8.36 -26.70 7.98
N VAL A 117 8.59 -28.00 8.21
CA VAL A 117 9.44 -28.49 9.30
C VAL A 117 10.86 -27.92 9.19
N VAL A 118 11.41 -27.83 7.98
CA VAL A 118 12.72 -27.23 7.73
C VAL A 118 12.71 -25.75 8.10
N ALA A 119 11.72 -24.99 7.65
CA ALA A 119 11.59 -23.57 7.99
C ALA A 119 11.40 -23.33 9.49
N GLU A 120 10.56 -24.14 10.16
CA GLU A 120 10.37 -24.07 11.61
C GLU A 120 11.66 -24.38 12.39
N LYS A 121 12.43 -25.37 11.93
CA LYS A 121 13.72 -25.71 12.55
C LYS A 121 14.73 -24.59 12.36
N ILE A 122 14.78 -23.94 11.18
CA ILE A 122 15.61 -22.75 10.95
C ILE A 122 15.19 -21.61 11.87
N ILE A 123 13.91 -21.20 11.86
CA ILE A 123 13.47 -20.00 12.58
C ILE A 123 13.62 -20.15 14.09
N ASN A 124 13.33 -21.34 14.63
CA ASN A 124 13.45 -21.60 16.07
C ASN A 124 14.89 -21.89 16.48
N GLY A 125 15.68 -22.53 15.62
CA GLY A 125 17.11 -22.74 15.84
C GLY A 125 17.86 -21.42 15.90
N LEU A 126 17.64 -20.54 14.93
CA LEU A 126 18.32 -19.25 14.84
C LEU A 126 18.05 -18.35 16.04
N LYS A 127 16.83 -18.34 16.61
CA LYS A 127 16.49 -17.58 17.83
C LYS A 127 17.46 -17.82 19.00
N LYS A 128 18.16 -18.96 19.05
CA LYS A 128 19.15 -19.28 20.09
C LYS A 128 20.50 -18.60 19.86
N TYR A 129 20.81 -18.23 18.62
CA TYR A 129 22.14 -17.74 18.20
C TYR A 129 22.15 -16.26 17.80
N ILE A 130 21.00 -15.70 17.41
CA ILE A 130 20.89 -14.31 16.94
C ILE A 130 19.94 -13.49 17.83
N SER A 131 20.27 -12.22 18.02
CA SER A 131 19.46 -11.27 18.81
C SER A 131 18.35 -10.58 18.01
N HIS A 132 18.40 -10.66 16.69
CA HIS A 132 17.46 -10.02 15.79
C HIS A 132 16.56 -11.07 15.14
N THR A 133 15.32 -10.71 14.83
CA THR A 133 14.38 -11.63 14.22
C THR A 133 14.69 -11.84 12.73
N VAL A 134 14.36 -13.03 12.24
CA VAL A 134 14.46 -13.42 10.84
C VAL A 134 13.12 -13.96 10.39
N SER A 135 12.76 -13.69 9.15
CA SER A 135 11.61 -14.29 8.49
C SER A 135 12.06 -15.16 7.33
N ILE A 136 11.20 -16.12 7.00
CA ILE A 136 11.47 -17.16 6.02
C ILE A 136 10.39 -17.13 4.96
N GLY A 137 10.79 -17.11 3.70
CA GLY A 137 9.90 -17.25 2.56
C GLY A 137 10.11 -18.60 1.91
N ILE A 138 9.05 -19.35 1.69
CA ILE A 138 9.10 -20.67 1.05
C ILE A 138 8.38 -20.58 -0.30
N SER A 139 9.03 -21.01 -1.38
CA SER A 139 8.43 -21.03 -2.71
C SER A 139 7.24 -22.00 -2.82
N SER A 140 6.53 -21.96 -3.96
CA SER A 140 5.72 -23.11 -4.38
C SER A 140 6.64 -24.26 -4.82
N TYR A 141 6.06 -25.47 -4.97
CA TYR A 141 6.80 -26.65 -5.40
C TYR A 141 7.46 -26.46 -6.78
N CYS A 142 8.72 -26.87 -6.90
CA CYS A 142 9.50 -26.90 -8.12
C CYS A 142 9.49 -28.32 -8.68
N LYS A 143 8.90 -28.50 -9.87
CA LYS A 143 8.85 -29.81 -10.54
C LYS A 143 10.12 -30.09 -11.33
N SER A 144 10.84 -29.04 -11.72
CA SER A 144 12.08 -29.13 -12.48
C SER A 144 12.98 -27.92 -12.27
N ASN A 145 14.22 -27.99 -12.76
CA ASN A 145 15.14 -26.85 -12.72
C ASN A 145 14.62 -25.58 -13.43
N LYS A 146 13.63 -25.72 -14.33
CA LYS A 146 12.98 -24.56 -14.98
C LYS A 146 12.12 -23.75 -14.02
N ASP A 147 11.66 -24.36 -12.93
CA ASP A 147 10.86 -23.71 -11.90
C ASP A 147 11.69 -22.93 -10.89
N ILE A 148 13.02 -23.14 -10.83
CA ILE A 148 13.87 -22.58 -9.78
C ILE A 148 13.89 -21.05 -9.79
N ALA A 149 13.97 -20.43 -10.97
CA ALA A 149 13.93 -18.98 -11.11
C ALA A 149 12.62 -18.40 -10.51
N ARG A 150 11.48 -18.97 -10.91
CA ARG A 150 10.15 -18.64 -10.35
C ARG A 150 10.11 -18.89 -8.85
N GLY A 151 10.58 -20.04 -8.39
CA GLY A 151 10.56 -20.41 -6.97
C GLY A 151 11.39 -19.45 -6.11
N TYR A 152 12.55 -19.02 -6.61
CA TYR A 152 13.35 -18.01 -5.95
C TYR A 152 12.62 -16.67 -5.85
N GLU A 153 12.05 -16.16 -6.95
CA GLU A 153 11.25 -14.94 -6.95
C GLU A 153 10.07 -15.03 -5.97
N GLU A 154 9.33 -16.14 -5.99
CA GLU A 154 8.22 -16.42 -5.09
C GLU A 154 8.61 -16.41 -3.61
N SER A 155 9.68 -17.14 -3.26
CA SER A 155 10.19 -17.21 -1.89
C SER A 155 10.60 -15.82 -1.39
N PHE A 156 11.17 -14.99 -2.27
CA PHE A 156 11.62 -13.66 -1.92
C PHE A 156 10.45 -12.67 -1.82
N SER A 157 9.58 -12.60 -2.82
CA SER A 157 8.41 -11.71 -2.81
C SER A 157 7.44 -12.04 -1.66
N SER A 158 7.43 -13.28 -1.17
CA SER A 158 6.65 -13.62 0.03
C SER A 158 7.12 -12.86 1.28
N LEU A 159 8.41 -12.52 1.36
CA LEU A 159 8.97 -11.72 2.45
C LEU A 159 8.58 -10.23 2.36
N GLU A 160 8.11 -9.72 1.22
CA GLU A 160 7.55 -8.36 1.14
C GLU A 160 6.30 -8.20 2.02
N ASN A 161 5.58 -9.31 2.27
CA ASN A 161 4.39 -9.31 3.14
C ASN A 161 4.72 -9.20 4.63
N ILE A 162 6.00 -9.31 5.04
CA ILE A 162 6.44 -9.12 6.44
C ILE A 162 6.01 -7.75 6.97
N PHE A 163 5.95 -6.75 6.08
CA PHE A 163 5.50 -5.41 6.44
C PHE A 163 4.11 -5.43 7.12
N GLY A 164 3.20 -6.25 6.60
CA GLY A 164 1.83 -6.43 7.10
C GLY A 164 1.66 -7.52 8.15
N GLU A 165 2.35 -8.66 8.03
CA GLU A 165 2.14 -9.82 8.90
C GLU A 165 2.97 -9.82 10.19
N GLY A 166 3.97 -8.95 10.26
CA GLY A 166 4.88 -8.87 11.38
C GLY A 166 6.13 -9.75 11.21
N ARG A 167 7.03 -9.61 12.19
CA ARG A 167 8.39 -10.19 12.17
C ARG A 167 8.41 -11.64 12.63
N GLY A 168 9.49 -12.34 12.30
CA GLY A 168 9.69 -13.72 12.77
C GLY A 168 8.67 -14.70 12.19
N LYS A 169 8.30 -14.54 10.92
CA LYS A 169 7.24 -15.34 10.27
C LYS A 169 7.80 -16.27 9.19
N ILE A 170 7.08 -17.35 8.95
CA ILE A 170 7.24 -18.21 7.78
C ILE A 170 6.13 -17.85 6.82
N LEU A 171 6.49 -17.49 5.58
CA LEU A 171 5.60 -16.90 4.59
C LEU A 171 5.66 -17.69 3.28
N ARG A 172 4.52 -17.75 2.60
CA ARG A 172 4.37 -18.42 1.30
C ARG A 172 3.72 -17.49 0.27
N PRO A 173 3.89 -17.79 -1.03
CA PRO A 173 3.23 -17.05 -2.10
C PRO A 173 1.72 -17.06 -1.91
N ARG A 174 1.13 -15.85 -1.98
CA ARG A 174 -0.31 -15.68 -2.08
C ARG A 174 -0.68 -15.19 -3.47
N ALA A 175 -1.84 -15.59 -3.95
CA ALA A 175 -2.41 -14.98 -5.15
C ALA A 175 -2.56 -13.47 -4.92
N LYS A 176 -1.90 -12.65 -5.77
CA LYS A 176 -2.14 -11.21 -5.78
C LYS A 176 -3.58 -10.98 -6.22
N ASN A 177 -4.46 -10.63 -5.29
CA ASN A 177 -5.84 -10.21 -5.60
C ASN A 177 -5.81 -8.79 -6.19
N LEU A 178 -5.26 -8.67 -7.40
CA LEU A 178 -5.18 -7.44 -8.19
C LEU A 178 -6.49 -7.11 -8.91
N SER A 179 -7.64 -7.60 -8.42
CA SER A 179 -8.91 -7.02 -8.82
C SER A 179 -9.06 -5.67 -8.10
N ILE A 180 -8.40 -4.63 -8.62
CA ILE A 180 -8.70 -3.24 -8.30
C ILE A 180 -10.09 -2.99 -8.87
N ASN A 181 -11.11 -3.35 -8.09
CA ASN A 181 -12.49 -3.10 -8.43
C ASN A 181 -12.64 -1.57 -8.54
N LYS A 182 -13.16 -1.05 -9.65
CA LYS A 182 -13.29 0.41 -9.88
C LYS A 182 -14.05 1.12 -8.74
N ASN A 183 -14.87 0.39 -7.99
CA ASN A 183 -15.58 0.87 -6.80
C ASN A 183 -14.70 1.05 -5.54
N TYR A 184 -13.43 0.65 -5.55
CA TYR A 184 -12.54 0.69 -4.38
C TYR A 184 -12.15 2.13 -4.01
N LYS A 185 -11.93 2.98 -5.00
CA LYS A 185 -11.63 4.41 -4.76
C LYS A 185 -12.77 5.10 -4.01
N SER A 186 -14.03 4.81 -4.39
CA SER A 186 -15.23 5.32 -3.72
C SER A 186 -15.35 4.84 -2.27
N LYS A 187 -14.94 3.60 -1.96
CA LYS A 187 -14.95 3.08 -0.58
C LYS A 187 -13.89 3.73 0.31
N ILE A 188 -12.64 3.86 -0.17
CA ILE A 188 -11.59 4.55 0.57
C ILE A 188 -12.01 5.99 0.84
N ASP A 189 -12.46 6.68 -0.20
CA ASP A 189 -12.82 8.09 -0.11
C ASP A 189 -13.93 8.31 0.94
N LYS A 190 -14.95 7.44 1.02
CA LYS A 190 -15.96 7.49 2.11
C LYS A 190 -15.35 7.33 3.50
N ARG A 191 -14.37 6.44 3.69
CA ARG A 191 -13.70 6.25 4.99
C ARG A 191 -12.85 7.45 5.38
N ILE A 192 -12.22 8.12 4.42
CA ILE A 192 -11.47 9.36 4.67
C ILE A 192 -12.39 10.41 5.31
N TYR A 193 -13.61 10.58 4.81
CA TYR A 193 -14.56 11.50 5.45
C TYR A 193 -15.00 11.06 6.82
N GLY A 194 -15.28 9.77 7.02
CA GLY A 194 -15.52 9.22 8.35
C GLY A 194 -14.42 9.63 9.33
N LEU A 195 -13.17 9.54 8.90
CA LEU A 195 -12.01 9.95 9.70
C LEU A 195 -11.99 11.47 9.93
N LEU A 196 -12.19 12.30 8.90
CA LEU A 196 -12.24 13.76 9.04
C LEU A 196 -13.30 14.21 10.06
N ILE A 197 -14.48 13.61 10.01
CA ILE A 197 -15.59 13.93 10.92
C ILE A 197 -15.20 13.61 12.36
N LYS A 198 -14.69 12.41 12.60
CA LYS A 198 -14.29 12.00 13.95
C LYS A 198 -13.16 12.86 14.50
N ILE A 199 -12.17 13.22 13.68
CA ILE A 199 -11.11 14.16 14.08
C ILE A 199 -11.70 15.53 14.41
N GLY A 200 -12.65 16.02 13.62
CA GLY A 200 -13.31 17.30 13.85
C GLY A 200 -14.09 17.34 15.17
N PHE A 201 -14.83 16.27 15.49
CA PHE A 201 -15.49 16.09 16.80
C PHE A 201 -14.52 15.74 17.94
N GLN A 202 -13.22 15.67 17.67
CA GLN A 202 -12.19 15.26 18.62
C GLN A 202 -12.43 13.85 19.21
N ASP A 203 -13.16 12.99 18.49
CA ASP A 203 -13.38 11.58 18.78
C ASP A 203 -12.11 10.78 18.42
N LYS A 204 -11.15 10.78 19.34
CA LYS A 204 -9.86 10.09 19.16
C LYS A 204 -10.02 8.58 19.02
N GLU A 205 -10.81 7.97 19.89
CA GLU A 205 -11.03 6.52 19.91
C GLU A 205 -11.66 6.06 18.59
N GLY A 206 -12.74 6.70 18.14
CA GLY A 206 -13.32 6.33 16.87
C GLY A 206 -12.41 6.64 15.67
N SER A 207 -11.57 7.67 15.75
CA SER A 207 -10.56 7.96 14.71
C SER A 207 -9.54 6.83 14.62
N TYR A 208 -9.13 6.27 15.77
CA TYR A 208 -8.21 5.14 15.84
C TYR A 208 -8.83 3.87 15.27
N GLU A 209 -10.09 3.57 15.61
CA GLU A 209 -10.82 2.43 15.05
C GLU A 209 -10.90 2.50 13.52
N LEU A 210 -11.21 3.68 12.96
CA LEU A 210 -11.25 3.86 11.50
C LEU A 210 -9.87 3.68 10.86
N ILE A 211 -8.80 4.18 11.49
CA ILE A 211 -7.43 3.98 11.02
C ILE A 211 -7.08 2.49 11.00
N ASP A 212 -7.39 1.77 12.08
CA ASP A 212 -7.12 0.34 12.23
C ASP A 212 -7.86 -0.44 11.12
N MET A 213 -9.16 -0.18 10.94
CA MET A 213 -9.97 -0.77 9.86
C MET A 213 -9.45 -0.47 8.44
N MET A 214 -8.88 0.73 8.22
CA MET A 214 -8.31 1.10 6.93
C MET A 214 -7.00 0.35 6.65
N LEU A 215 -6.13 0.20 7.64
CA LEU A 215 -4.88 -0.53 7.51
C LEU A 215 -5.13 -2.04 7.35
N ASP A 216 -6.05 -2.61 8.11
CA ASP A 216 -6.43 -4.02 8.01
C ASP A 216 -6.96 -4.37 6.61
N GLU A 217 -7.76 -3.48 6.00
CA GLU A 217 -8.22 -3.69 4.61
C GLU A 217 -7.05 -3.72 3.61
N MET A 218 -6.01 -2.90 3.82
CA MET A 218 -4.82 -2.92 2.96
C MET A 218 -4.03 -4.23 3.11
N ILE A 219 -3.91 -4.74 4.35
CA ILE A 219 -3.24 -6.01 4.66
C ILE A 219 -4.00 -7.19 4.07
N ILE A 220 -5.32 -7.26 4.30
CA ILE A 220 -6.19 -8.34 3.78
C ILE A 220 -6.13 -8.43 2.26
N ARG A 221 -5.91 -7.29 1.58
CA ARG A 221 -5.75 -7.22 0.12
C ARG A 221 -4.35 -7.58 -0.38
N ASN A 222 -3.43 -7.97 0.50
CA ASN A 222 -2.02 -8.23 0.21
C ASN A 222 -1.38 -7.08 -0.59
N MET A 223 -1.62 -5.83 -0.16
CA MET A 223 -0.97 -4.66 -0.77
C MET A 223 0.52 -4.63 -0.43
N THR A 224 1.35 -4.21 -1.40
CA THR A 224 2.80 -4.06 -1.18
C THR A 224 3.09 -2.92 -0.21
N GLU A 225 4.24 -2.99 0.47
CA GLU A 225 4.73 -1.92 1.37
C GLU A 225 4.66 -0.54 0.72
N GLU A 226 5.18 -0.41 -0.51
CA GLU A 226 5.18 0.84 -1.27
C GLU A 226 3.75 1.39 -1.49
N TYR A 227 2.81 0.50 -1.82
CA TYR A 227 1.42 0.88 -2.05
C TYR A 227 0.74 1.32 -0.75
N ILE A 228 1.00 0.63 0.37
CA ILE A 228 0.50 1.01 1.69
C ILE A 228 1.06 2.38 2.08
N LYS A 229 2.38 2.56 2.04
CA LYS A 229 3.04 3.84 2.36
C LYS A 229 2.50 4.97 1.51
N SER A 230 2.33 4.76 0.20
CA SER A 230 1.76 5.76 -0.72
C SER A 230 0.33 6.17 -0.34
N ASN A 231 -0.55 5.21 -0.05
CA ASN A 231 -1.93 5.50 0.36
C ASN A 231 -2.00 6.19 1.73
N VAL A 232 -1.14 5.82 2.66
CA VAL A 232 -1.04 6.45 3.99
C VAL A 232 -0.52 7.88 3.88
N ILE A 233 0.51 8.14 3.05
CA ILE A 233 0.99 9.50 2.79
C ILE A 233 -0.14 10.34 2.18
N ARG A 234 -0.86 9.80 1.18
CA ARG A 234 -2.03 10.48 0.60
C ARG A 234 -3.08 10.79 1.68
N LEU A 235 -3.37 9.86 2.57
CA LEU A 235 -4.31 10.05 3.68
C LEU A 235 -3.87 11.20 4.60
N ILE A 236 -2.61 11.20 5.05
CA ILE A 236 -2.05 12.26 5.90
C ILE A 236 -2.19 13.63 5.23
N VAL A 237 -1.86 13.72 3.94
CA VAL A 237 -1.97 14.95 3.16
C VAL A 237 -3.43 15.40 3.04
N GLU A 238 -4.37 14.50 2.77
CA GLU A 238 -5.80 14.83 2.68
C GLU A 238 -6.36 15.33 4.02
N VAL A 239 -6.01 14.66 5.12
CA VAL A 239 -6.43 15.04 6.48
C VAL A 239 -5.87 16.39 6.87
N ILE A 240 -4.56 16.62 6.68
CA ILE A 240 -3.93 17.88 7.05
C ILE A 240 -4.44 19.03 6.17
N ASN A 241 -4.62 18.83 4.86
CA ASN A 241 -5.17 19.86 3.98
C ASN A 241 -6.61 20.23 4.31
N TYR A 242 -7.39 19.31 4.87
CA TYR A 242 -8.75 19.60 5.34
C TYR A 242 -8.70 20.61 6.49
N PHE A 243 -7.93 20.32 7.54
CA PHE A 243 -7.86 21.17 8.74
C PHE A 243 -6.98 22.42 8.58
N ASN A 244 -6.05 22.44 7.61
CA ASN A 244 -5.27 23.64 7.26
C ASN A 244 -6.11 24.77 6.65
N ARG A 245 -7.24 24.45 5.99
CA ARG A 245 -8.04 25.45 5.27
C ARG A 245 -8.83 26.37 6.19
N GLU A 246 -9.05 25.97 7.45
CA GLU A 246 -9.90 26.71 8.40
C GLU A 246 -9.08 27.41 9.50
N HIS A 247 -7.86 26.96 9.79
CA HIS A 247 -7.00 27.57 10.80
C HIS A 247 -5.64 27.97 10.24
N SER A 248 -5.41 29.28 10.13
CA SER A 248 -4.13 29.89 9.77
C SER A 248 -3.08 29.71 10.89
N LYS A 249 -2.63 28.47 11.13
CA LYS A 249 -1.48 28.19 12.01
C LYS A 249 -0.45 27.36 11.25
N SER A 250 0.74 27.94 11.11
CA SER A 250 1.92 27.46 10.37
C SER A 250 2.53 26.13 10.85
N ASN A 251 2.00 25.49 11.91
CA ASN A 251 2.58 24.28 12.50
C ASN A 251 2.22 22.98 11.77
N LEU A 252 1.14 22.97 11.00
CA LEU A 252 0.65 21.74 10.34
C LEU A 252 1.53 21.30 9.16
N SER A 253 2.20 22.22 8.47
CA SER A 253 3.16 21.88 7.40
C SER A 253 4.37 21.10 7.94
N VAL A 254 4.88 21.46 9.13
CA VAL A 254 5.96 20.75 9.81
C VAL A 254 5.51 19.35 10.25
N ILE A 255 4.26 19.23 10.71
CA ILE A 255 3.66 17.94 11.06
C ILE A 255 3.54 17.05 9.82
N THR A 256 3.15 17.59 8.67
CA THR A 256 3.10 16.86 7.40
C THR A 256 4.47 16.29 7.05
N ILE A 257 5.52 17.11 7.07
CA ILE A 257 6.88 16.70 6.70
C ILE A 257 7.36 15.57 7.62
N LYS A 258 7.30 15.77 8.94
CA LYS A 258 7.72 14.76 9.92
C LYS A 258 6.88 13.48 9.84
N GLY A 259 5.58 13.62 9.61
CA GLY A 259 4.67 12.50 9.40
C GLY A 259 5.09 11.68 8.19
N ILE A 260 5.30 12.33 7.04
CA ILE A 260 5.74 11.67 5.80
C ILE A 260 7.10 10.99 5.98
N GLU A 261 8.09 11.68 6.57
CA GLU A 261 9.41 11.10 6.86
C GLU A 261 9.28 9.83 7.70
N THR A 262 8.43 9.84 8.73
CA THR A 262 8.21 8.68 9.60
C THR A 262 7.53 7.52 8.86
N ILE A 263 6.60 7.81 7.94
CA ILE A 263 5.96 6.77 7.11
C ILE A 263 6.93 6.17 6.10
N VAL A 264 7.80 6.99 5.48
CA VAL A 264 8.82 6.51 4.55
C VAL A 264 9.79 5.57 5.26
N ASP A 265 10.21 5.93 6.47
CA ASP A 265 11.13 5.15 7.31
C ASP A 265 10.48 4.00 8.10
N ALA A 266 9.15 3.87 8.06
CA ALA A 266 8.42 2.81 8.75
C ALA A 266 8.82 1.45 8.21
N ASN A 267 9.05 0.47 9.09
CA ASN A 267 9.46 -0.87 8.67
C ASN A 267 8.32 -1.88 8.80
N ASN A 268 7.25 -1.53 9.53
CA ASN A 268 6.09 -2.38 9.74
C ASN A 268 4.81 -1.53 9.82
N ILE A 269 3.65 -2.19 9.75
CA ILE A 269 2.34 -1.52 9.89
C ILE A 269 2.17 -0.84 11.25
N SER A 270 2.74 -1.38 12.33
CA SER A 270 2.61 -0.77 13.65
C SER A 270 3.27 0.61 13.73
N ASP A 271 4.40 0.81 13.03
CA ASP A 271 5.07 2.10 12.90
C ASP A 271 4.16 3.11 12.18
N ILE A 272 3.52 2.68 11.08
CA ILE A 272 2.54 3.47 10.35
C ILE A 272 1.35 3.84 11.23
N ASN A 273 0.78 2.86 11.92
CA ASN A 273 -0.38 3.01 12.77
C ASN A 273 -0.12 4.03 13.89
N SER A 274 0.99 3.86 14.61
CA SER A 274 1.47 4.79 15.63
C SER A 274 1.66 6.21 15.08
N THR A 275 2.20 6.33 13.87
CA THR A 275 2.38 7.63 13.20
C THR A 275 1.03 8.29 12.88
N LEU A 276 0.07 7.56 12.32
CA LEU A 276 -1.27 8.07 12.05
C LEU A 276 -1.98 8.52 13.33
N LYS A 277 -1.91 7.73 14.41
CA LYS A 277 -2.49 8.08 15.71
C LYS A 277 -1.84 9.33 16.31
N LYS A 278 -0.53 9.51 16.15
CA LYS A 278 0.17 10.76 16.52
C LYS A 278 -0.29 11.96 15.70
N VAL A 279 -0.48 11.81 14.38
CA VAL A 279 -1.00 12.88 13.52
C VAL A 279 -2.41 13.30 13.97
N VAL A 280 -3.31 12.33 14.21
CA VAL A 280 -4.65 12.60 14.74
C VAL A 280 -4.60 13.37 16.07
N ASN A 281 -3.76 12.90 17.01
CA ASN A 281 -3.59 13.57 18.30
C ASN A 281 -3.13 15.02 18.14
N LEU A 282 -2.15 15.27 17.28
CA LEU A 282 -1.64 16.61 17.03
C LEU A 282 -2.72 17.51 16.43
N ILE A 283 -3.50 17.02 15.47
CA ILE A 283 -4.59 17.79 14.88
C ILE A 283 -5.63 18.12 15.96
N CYS A 284 -6.14 17.12 16.69
CA CYS A 284 -7.15 17.32 17.74
C CYS A 284 -6.69 18.34 18.79
N SER A 285 -5.41 18.31 19.19
CA SER A 285 -4.86 19.26 20.17
C SER A 285 -4.71 20.69 19.63
N ASN A 286 -4.73 20.89 18.31
CA ASN A 286 -4.63 22.21 17.67
C ASN A 286 -5.99 22.75 17.19
N LEU A 287 -7.04 21.93 17.20
CA LEU A 287 -8.40 22.37 16.88
C LEU A 287 -8.97 23.19 18.03
N GLU A 288 -9.43 24.39 17.72
CA GLU A 288 -10.33 25.11 18.62
C GLU A 288 -11.67 24.37 18.63
N ARG A 289 -12.40 24.40 19.75
CA ARG A 289 -13.75 23.81 19.79
C ARG A 289 -14.66 24.67 18.89
N GLU A 290 -14.79 24.26 17.63
CA GLU A 290 -15.80 24.79 16.72
C GLU A 290 -17.20 24.38 17.19
N ASP A 291 -18.21 25.17 16.82
CA ASP A 291 -19.60 24.73 16.91
C ASP A 291 -19.78 23.46 16.07
N GLU A 292 -20.36 22.41 16.67
CA GLU A 292 -20.64 21.14 16.02
C GLU A 292 -21.47 21.31 14.74
N HIS A 293 -22.30 22.36 14.67
CA HIS A 293 -23.05 22.69 13.48
C HIS A 293 -22.15 23.29 12.39
N GLU A 294 -21.27 24.22 12.73
CA GLU A 294 -20.36 24.85 11.76
C GLU A 294 -19.40 23.82 11.15
N LEU A 295 -18.84 22.94 11.98
CA LEU A 295 -17.99 21.83 11.54
C LEU A 295 -18.72 20.90 10.56
N ALA A 296 -19.98 20.55 10.84
CA ALA A 296 -20.77 19.70 9.96
C ALA A 296 -21.12 20.38 8.62
N ILE A 297 -21.37 21.69 8.64
CA ILE A 297 -21.57 22.48 7.44
C ILE A 297 -20.30 22.51 6.58
N ASN A 298 -19.14 22.75 7.19
CA ASN A 298 -17.88 22.84 6.46
C ASN A 298 -17.47 21.47 5.89
N ASN A 299 -17.69 20.39 6.64
CA ASN A 299 -17.57 19.02 6.15
C ASN A 299 -18.47 18.77 4.93
N ALA A 300 -19.73 19.18 4.98
CA ALA A 300 -20.65 19.03 3.86
C ALA A 300 -20.20 19.81 2.62
N LYS A 301 -19.74 21.05 2.78
CA LYS A 301 -19.19 21.87 1.69
C LYS A 301 -17.96 21.23 1.06
N ALA A 302 -17.03 20.74 1.89
CA ALA A 302 -15.80 20.09 1.43
C ALA A 302 -16.09 18.79 0.68
N TYR A 303 -17.05 18.00 1.17
CA TYR A 303 -17.52 16.79 0.50
C TYR A 303 -18.10 17.11 -0.88
N VAL A 304 -19.02 18.08 -0.96
CA VAL A 304 -19.61 18.52 -2.24
C VAL A 304 -18.53 19.04 -3.18
N LYS A 305 -17.58 19.86 -2.71
CA LYS A 305 -16.50 20.39 -3.55
C LYS A 305 -15.67 19.29 -4.21
N LYS A 306 -15.46 18.16 -3.54
CA LYS A 306 -14.63 17.04 -4.04
C LYS A 306 -15.43 16.02 -4.86
N TYR A 307 -16.69 15.75 -4.50
CA TYR A 307 -17.50 14.67 -5.07
C TYR A 307 -18.75 15.15 -5.81
N TYR A 308 -18.89 16.43 -6.15
CA TYR A 308 -20.12 16.92 -6.81
C TYR A 308 -20.47 16.14 -8.09
N MET A 309 -19.50 15.53 -8.75
CA MET A 309 -19.70 14.71 -9.96
C MET A 309 -20.37 13.36 -9.66
N ASP A 310 -20.27 12.86 -8.43
CA ASP A 310 -20.81 11.57 -8.02
C ASP A 310 -22.29 11.68 -7.63
N ASP A 311 -22.98 10.54 -7.53
CA ASP A 311 -24.36 10.47 -7.04
C ASP A 311 -24.41 10.66 -5.52
N ILE A 312 -24.43 11.92 -5.10
CA ILE A 312 -24.56 12.34 -3.70
C ILE A 312 -26.03 12.51 -3.35
N ASN A 313 -26.50 11.77 -2.34
CA ASN A 313 -27.82 11.96 -1.77
C ASN A 313 -27.78 12.49 -0.32
N LEU A 314 -28.93 12.94 0.15
CA LEU A 314 -29.08 13.57 1.48
C LEU A 314 -28.76 12.61 2.63
N ASP A 315 -29.03 11.32 2.46
CA ASP A 315 -28.75 10.31 3.49
C ASP A 315 -27.24 10.06 3.61
N GLN A 316 -26.54 9.98 2.47
CA GLN A 316 -25.09 9.82 2.44
C GLN A 316 -24.37 11.01 3.08
N ILE A 317 -24.77 12.23 2.74
CA ILE A 317 -24.11 13.41 3.31
C ILE A 317 -24.42 13.59 4.79
N ALA A 318 -25.58 13.15 5.26
CA ALA A 318 -25.94 13.18 6.68
C ALA A 318 -25.18 12.10 7.50
N MET A 319 -24.83 10.97 6.88
CA MET A 319 -23.95 9.94 7.47
C MET A 319 -22.48 10.36 7.51
N VAL A 320 -21.97 10.97 6.43
CA VAL A 320 -20.86 11.93 6.51
C VAL A 320 -21.31 13.04 7.48
N VAL A 321 -20.57 13.97 8.05
CA VAL A 321 -21.08 14.96 9.05
C VAL A 321 -21.75 14.45 10.35
N GLY A 322 -22.20 13.20 10.49
CA GLY A 322 -22.63 12.60 11.76
C GLY A 322 -24.05 12.93 12.24
N TYR A 323 -25.01 13.20 11.35
CA TYR A 323 -26.38 13.59 11.70
C TYR A 323 -27.47 12.71 11.08
N SER A 324 -28.66 12.72 11.68
CA SER A 324 -29.83 12.17 10.98
C SER A 324 -30.17 13.03 9.76
N LYS A 325 -30.72 12.41 8.71
CA LYS A 325 -31.15 13.11 7.48
C LYS A 325 -32.00 14.36 7.77
N SER A 326 -32.99 14.21 8.64
CA SER A 326 -33.91 15.29 9.02
C SER A 326 -33.20 16.42 9.73
N HIS A 327 -32.29 16.09 10.66
CA HIS A 327 -31.53 17.07 11.41
C HIS A 327 -30.56 17.84 10.51
N PHE A 328 -29.78 17.11 9.69
CA PHE A 328 -28.88 17.72 8.71
C PHE A 328 -29.62 18.63 7.74
N SER A 329 -30.77 18.20 7.19
CA SER A 329 -31.53 19.00 6.24
C SER A 329 -32.00 20.33 6.82
N ARG A 330 -32.42 20.33 8.10
CA ARG A 330 -32.87 21.54 8.80
C ARG A 330 -31.68 22.44 9.08
N MET A 331 -30.66 21.90 9.74
CA MET A 331 -29.44 22.61 10.14
C MET A 331 -28.72 23.22 8.92
N PHE A 332 -28.58 22.48 7.82
CA PHE A 332 -27.96 22.96 6.59
C PHE A 332 -28.73 24.13 5.96
N LYS A 333 -30.06 24.06 5.95
CA LYS A 333 -30.89 25.15 5.43
C LYS A 333 -30.82 26.39 6.32
N GLU A 334 -30.79 26.21 7.63
CA GLU A 334 -30.67 27.32 8.60
C GLU A 334 -29.32 28.03 8.45
N HIS A 335 -28.22 27.31 8.26
CA HIS A 335 -26.88 27.89 8.12
C HIS A 335 -26.58 28.46 6.71
N ILE A 336 -26.98 27.76 5.65
CA ILE A 336 -26.62 28.11 4.26
C ILE A 336 -27.73 28.91 3.56
N GLY A 337 -28.93 28.96 4.12
CA GLY A 337 -30.11 29.61 3.54
C GLY A 337 -30.81 28.81 2.44
N ILE A 338 -30.19 27.75 1.92
CA ILE A 338 -30.75 26.84 0.92
C ILE A 338 -30.60 25.38 1.36
N ASN A 339 -31.50 24.51 0.90
CA ASN A 339 -31.37 23.09 1.18
C ASN A 339 -30.15 22.48 0.46
N PHE A 340 -29.69 21.33 0.96
CA PHE A 340 -28.51 20.65 0.45
C PHE A 340 -28.61 20.28 -1.04
N SER A 341 -29.75 19.77 -1.50
CA SER A 341 -29.95 19.40 -2.91
C SER A 341 -29.77 20.61 -3.84
N LYS A 342 -30.31 21.78 -3.48
CA LYS A 342 -30.11 23.03 -4.22
C LYS A 342 -28.66 23.49 -4.17
N TYR A 343 -27.98 23.33 -3.03
CA TYR A 343 -26.57 23.65 -2.90
C TYR A 343 -25.69 22.79 -3.84
N LEU A 344 -25.92 21.48 -3.86
CA LEU A 344 -25.23 20.54 -4.76
C LEU A 344 -25.46 20.92 -6.23
N ILE A 345 -26.72 21.13 -6.62
CA ILE A 345 -27.08 21.56 -7.98
C ILE A 345 -26.35 22.84 -8.36
N LYS A 346 -26.36 23.86 -7.48
CA LYS A 346 -25.66 25.13 -7.72
C LYS A 346 -24.15 24.91 -7.93
N THR A 347 -23.52 24.06 -7.12
CA THR A 347 -22.10 23.71 -7.31
C THR A 347 -21.86 23.02 -8.66
N ARG A 348 -22.72 22.08 -9.09
CA ARG A 348 -22.59 21.41 -10.39
C ARG A 348 -22.72 22.41 -11.55
N ILE A 349 -23.71 23.29 -11.50
CA ILE A 349 -23.97 24.32 -12.50
C ILE A 349 -22.81 25.32 -12.61
N ASN A 350 -22.27 25.78 -11.48
CA ASN A 350 -21.10 26.67 -11.47
C ASN A 350 -19.84 26.02 -12.09
N ASN A 351 -19.69 24.70 -11.96
CA ASN A 351 -18.60 23.98 -12.64
C ASN A 351 -18.90 23.77 -14.13
N ALA A 352 -20.17 23.51 -14.49
CA ALA A 352 -20.60 23.40 -15.88
C ALA A 352 -20.35 24.70 -16.66
N GLU A 353 -20.64 25.86 -16.06
CA GLU A 353 -20.32 27.18 -16.64
C GLU A 353 -18.85 27.26 -17.06
N LYS A 354 -17.93 26.90 -16.16
CA LYS A 354 -16.48 26.93 -16.44
C LYS A 354 -16.11 26.01 -17.59
N LEU A 355 -16.67 24.80 -17.66
CA LEU A 355 -16.40 23.86 -18.75
C LEU A 355 -17.01 24.35 -20.07
N ILE A 356 -18.18 24.99 -20.04
CA ILE A 356 -18.87 25.50 -21.23
C ILE A 356 -18.06 26.62 -21.89
N ILE A 357 -17.47 27.51 -21.09
CA ILE A 357 -16.65 28.63 -21.58
C ILE A 357 -15.26 28.16 -22.01
N ASN A 358 -14.63 27.26 -21.22
CA ASN A 358 -13.21 26.91 -21.39
C ASN A 358 -12.96 25.62 -22.19
N SER A 359 -13.99 24.97 -22.74
CA SER A 359 -13.82 23.74 -23.52
C SER A 359 -14.75 23.62 -24.72
N ASP A 360 -14.31 22.83 -25.70
CA ASP A 360 -15.06 22.45 -26.89
C ASP A 360 -15.95 21.21 -26.71
N LYS A 361 -15.95 20.60 -25.52
CA LYS A 361 -16.70 19.38 -25.25
C LYS A 361 -18.18 19.54 -25.60
N PRO A 362 -18.85 18.51 -26.16
CA PRO A 362 -20.29 18.51 -26.32
C PRO A 362 -21.00 18.83 -24.99
N ILE A 363 -22.04 19.67 -25.03
CA ILE A 363 -22.77 20.09 -23.81
C ILE A 363 -23.33 18.87 -23.05
N TYR A 364 -23.74 17.83 -23.78
CA TYR A 364 -24.20 16.57 -23.19
C TYR A 364 -23.10 15.89 -22.36
N GLU A 365 -21.87 15.81 -22.86
CA GLU A 365 -20.75 15.28 -22.10
C GLU A 365 -20.43 16.14 -20.88
N ILE A 366 -20.50 17.47 -20.99
CA ILE A 366 -20.32 18.36 -19.84
C ILE A 366 -21.37 18.09 -18.76
N SER A 367 -22.62 17.80 -19.14
CA SER A 367 -23.67 17.48 -18.18
C SER A 367 -23.35 16.22 -17.37
N ILE A 368 -22.77 15.20 -18.02
CA ILE A 368 -22.31 13.97 -17.37
C ILE A 368 -21.09 14.27 -16.48
N ASP A 369 -20.10 15.00 -17.01
CA ASP A 369 -18.86 15.34 -16.31
C ASP A 369 -19.09 16.14 -15.03
N VAL A 370 -20.19 16.89 -14.94
CA VAL A 370 -20.57 17.64 -13.72
C VAL A 370 -21.58 16.92 -12.83
N GLY A 371 -21.92 15.66 -13.14
CA GLY A 371 -22.73 14.78 -12.28
C GLY A 371 -24.24 14.86 -12.51
N PHE A 372 -24.71 15.27 -13.68
CA PHE A 372 -26.12 15.14 -14.06
C PHE A 372 -26.36 13.82 -14.81
N ASN A 373 -27.32 13.03 -14.33
CA ASN A 373 -27.75 11.79 -15.00
C ASN A 373 -28.81 12.04 -16.09
N ASP A 374 -29.40 13.24 -16.11
CA ASP A 374 -30.44 13.65 -17.05
C ASP A 374 -30.08 14.99 -17.68
N TYR A 375 -29.85 14.97 -19.00
CA TYR A 375 -29.50 16.15 -19.79
C TYR A 375 -30.63 17.19 -19.85
N SER A 376 -31.89 16.75 -19.91
CA SER A 376 -33.05 17.63 -19.97
C SER A 376 -33.18 18.41 -18.66
N TYR A 377 -32.97 17.72 -17.53
CA TYR A 377 -32.93 18.35 -16.23
C TYR A 377 -31.76 19.34 -16.11
N PHE A 378 -30.55 18.95 -16.54
CA PHE A 378 -29.39 19.84 -16.60
C PHE A 378 -29.68 21.12 -17.40
N SER A 379 -30.19 20.99 -18.62
CA SER A 379 -30.46 22.12 -19.52
C SER A 379 -31.50 23.07 -18.93
N LYS A 380 -32.57 22.51 -18.32
CA LYS A 380 -33.59 23.29 -17.63
C LYS A 380 -33.00 24.09 -16.46
N VAL A 381 -32.27 23.43 -15.57
CA VAL A 381 -31.69 24.07 -14.39
C VAL A 381 -30.63 25.11 -14.77
N PHE A 382 -29.80 24.83 -15.78
CA PHE A 382 -28.82 25.80 -16.27
C PHE A 382 -29.50 27.06 -16.81
N LYS A 383 -30.56 26.89 -17.60
CA LYS A 383 -31.36 28.00 -18.12
C LYS A 383 -32.08 28.78 -17.01
N GLU A 384 -32.56 28.12 -15.96
CA GLU A 384 -33.12 28.80 -14.78
C GLU A 384 -32.06 29.65 -14.05
N ASN A 385 -30.79 29.22 -14.07
CA ASN A 385 -29.70 29.88 -13.35
C ASN A 385 -29.05 31.05 -14.11
N TYR A 386 -29.00 30.98 -15.46
CA TYR A 386 -28.32 31.97 -16.32
C TYR A 386 -29.23 32.60 -17.38
N GLU A 387 -30.53 32.28 -17.38
CA GLU A 387 -31.55 32.73 -18.35
C GLU A 387 -31.29 32.32 -19.81
N LEU A 388 -30.21 31.58 -20.08
CA LEU A 388 -29.79 31.10 -21.38
C LEU A 388 -29.61 29.58 -21.34
N SER A 389 -29.96 28.88 -22.42
CA SER A 389 -29.58 27.47 -22.54
C SER A 389 -28.06 27.32 -22.54
N PRO A 390 -27.50 26.17 -22.12
CA PRO A 390 -26.05 25.95 -22.14
C PRO A 390 -25.39 26.25 -23.49
N LYS A 391 -26.08 25.97 -24.60
CA LYS A 391 -25.60 26.22 -25.97
C LYS A 391 -25.59 27.71 -26.30
N GLU A 392 -26.67 28.43 -25.96
CA GLU A 392 -26.73 29.89 -26.11
C GLU A 392 -25.66 30.58 -25.25
N TYR A 393 -25.47 30.11 -24.02
CA TYR A 393 -24.44 30.60 -23.11
C TYR A 393 -23.04 30.43 -23.70
N ARG A 394 -22.71 29.24 -24.25
CA ARG A 394 -21.45 29.02 -24.97
C ARG A 394 -21.26 30.01 -26.10
N ASN A 395 -22.25 30.13 -26.99
CA ASN A 395 -22.15 30.98 -28.17
C ASN A 395 -21.95 32.46 -27.80
N LYS A 396 -22.48 32.89 -26.66
CA LYS A 396 -22.39 34.27 -26.19
C LYS A 396 -21.06 34.59 -25.49
N PHE A 397 -20.52 33.65 -24.71
CA PHE A 397 -19.41 33.93 -23.78
C PHE A 397 -18.09 33.25 -24.13
N LYS A 398 -18.09 32.29 -25.07
CA LYS A 398 -16.85 31.68 -25.54
C LYS A 398 -16.07 32.71 -26.36
N THR A 399 -14.99 33.21 -25.79
CA THR A 399 -14.10 34.15 -26.46
C THR A 399 -13.42 33.42 -27.62
N SER A 400 -13.58 33.92 -28.85
CA SER A 400 -12.87 33.40 -30.02
C SER A 400 -11.37 33.65 -29.85
N SER A 401 -10.64 32.70 -29.27
CA SER A 401 -9.17 32.62 -29.37
C SER A 401 -8.79 32.10 -30.77
N TYR A 402 -9.11 32.89 -31.80
CA TYR A 402 -8.53 32.77 -33.14
C TYR A 402 -8.45 34.15 -33.79
N SER A 403 -7.39 34.87 -33.47
CA SER A 403 -6.75 35.81 -34.38
C SER A 403 -5.29 36.01 -33.96
N VAL A 404 -4.41 36.12 -34.96
CA VAL A 404 -2.94 36.14 -34.95
C VAL A 404 -2.34 34.71 -34.94
N SER A 405 -1.69 34.19 -35.99
CA SER A 405 -1.03 34.83 -37.14
C SER A 405 -0.89 33.82 -38.31
N LYS A 406 -1.02 34.37 -39.53
CA LYS A 406 -0.53 33.77 -40.78
C LYS A 406 0.98 33.58 -40.76
#